data_AF-A0A243SCC0-F1
#
_entry.id   AF-A0A243SCC0-F1
#
_cell.length_a   1.000
_cell.length_b   1.000
_cell.length_c   1.000
_cell.angle_alpha   90.00
_cell.angle_beta   90.00
_cell.angle_gamma   90.00
#
_symmetry.space_group_name_H-M   'P 1'
#
loop_
_entity.id
_entity.type
_entity.pdbx_description
1 polymer ?
#
loop_
_entity_poly.entity_id
_entity_poly.type
_entity_poly.pdbx_seq_one_letter_code
_entity_poly.pdbx_strand_id
1 'polypeptide(L)'
;MQLKILWQLNIRRTHLQQEIAINYNMIDKILTNLVYLFYPQNICAYTQKEEYFVTEEYKRLKEIIVDFDSEKSQIFRTSIIDSFGKDITLKNFKDLSLFDWEDRCFTFNLNIIENGELYTISIYLSVLIPYYLINVQKGMIELWFSKSQIEELEKEKRETRKLTGLILDIETIIENKFLYKKFPKELCNIIIPNVSFQD
;
A
#
# COMPACT_ATOMS: atom_id res chain seq x y z
N MET A 1 -3.92 22.68 -43.78
CA MET A 1 -2.94 22.68 -42.67
C MET A 1 -3.46 21.94 -41.43
N GLN A 2 -4.70 22.17 -40.98
CA GLN A 2 -5.28 21.56 -39.76
C GLN A 2 -5.42 20.01 -39.80
N LEU A 3 -5.75 19.42 -40.95
CA LEU A 3 -5.90 17.95 -41.08
C LEU A 3 -4.61 17.15 -40.84
N LYS A 4 -3.44 17.73 -41.18
CA LYS A 4 -2.14 17.07 -41.01
C LYS A 4 -1.71 17.02 -39.53
N ILE A 5 -2.10 18.03 -38.75
CA ILE A 5 -1.85 18.13 -37.30
C ILE A 5 -2.74 17.13 -36.54
N LEU A 6 -4.02 17.04 -36.88
CA LEU A 6 -4.96 16.08 -36.28
C LEU A 6 -4.52 14.63 -36.51
N TRP A 7 -4.02 14.30 -37.71
CA TRP A 7 -3.52 12.96 -38.03
C TRP A 7 -2.24 12.61 -37.24
N GLN A 8 -1.29 13.54 -37.11
CA GLN A 8 -0.08 13.34 -36.30
C GLN A 8 -0.37 13.20 -34.80
N LEU A 9 -1.34 13.95 -34.27
CA LEU A 9 -1.79 13.82 -32.88
C LEU A 9 -2.45 12.46 -32.63
N ASN A 10 -3.23 11.97 -33.60
CA ASN A 10 -3.90 10.68 -33.46
C ASN A 10 -2.91 9.51 -33.46
N ILE A 11 -1.89 9.55 -34.35
CA ILE A 11 -0.82 8.54 -34.40
C ILE A 11 0.01 8.54 -33.12
N ARG A 12 0.38 9.72 -32.61
CA ARG A 12 1.10 9.82 -31.32
C ARG A 12 0.26 9.25 -30.18
N ARG A 13 -1.05 9.49 -30.17
CA ARG A 13 -1.97 8.93 -29.18
C ARG A 13 -2.07 7.40 -29.29
N THR A 14 -2.09 6.84 -30.50
CA THR A 14 -2.14 5.37 -30.69
C THR A 14 -0.83 4.70 -30.27
N HIS A 15 0.31 5.29 -30.61
CA HIS A 15 1.62 4.79 -30.16
C HIS A 15 1.78 4.87 -28.65
N LEU A 16 1.40 5.99 -28.01
CA LEU A 16 1.39 6.12 -26.55
C LEU A 16 0.49 5.08 -25.90
N GLN A 17 -0.70 4.83 -26.45
CA GLN A 17 -1.60 3.79 -25.92
C GLN A 17 -1.03 2.37 -26.06
N GLN A 18 -0.35 2.08 -27.18
CA GLN A 18 0.32 0.79 -27.39
C GLN A 18 1.52 0.60 -26.45
N GLU A 19 2.37 1.63 -26.28
CA GLU A 19 3.49 1.58 -25.34
C GLU A 19 3.01 1.40 -23.91
N ILE A 20 1.97 2.13 -23.49
CA ILE A 20 1.34 1.98 -22.18
C ILE A 20 0.84 0.54 -22.00
N ALA A 21 0.09 -0.01 -22.95
CA ALA A 21 -0.46 -1.36 -22.87
C ALA A 21 0.62 -2.46 -22.83
N ILE A 22 1.71 -2.30 -23.59
CA ILE A 22 2.87 -3.22 -23.58
C ILE A 22 3.56 -3.17 -22.22
N ASN A 23 3.73 -1.98 -21.65
CA ASN A 23 4.42 -1.78 -20.37
C ASN A 23 3.61 -2.36 -19.19
N TYR A 24 2.28 -2.20 -19.20
CA TYR A 24 1.38 -2.85 -18.24
C TYR A 24 1.52 -4.38 -18.28
N ASN A 25 1.44 -5.00 -19.46
CA ASN A 25 1.56 -6.45 -19.62
C ASN A 25 2.94 -6.99 -19.17
N MET A 26 3.98 -6.15 -19.18
CA MET A 26 5.31 -6.53 -18.70
C MET A 26 5.42 -6.45 -17.18
N ILE A 27 4.90 -5.38 -16.55
CA ILE A 27 4.86 -5.22 -15.10
C ILE A 27 4.04 -6.35 -14.46
N ASP A 28 2.87 -6.66 -15.02
CA ASP A 28 1.99 -7.71 -14.53
C ASP A 28 2.72 -9.05 -14.49
N LYS A 29 3.38 -9.43 -15.60
CA LYS A 29 4.18 -10.66 -15.67
C LYS A 29 5.32 -10.69 -14.66
N ILE A 30 6.01 -9.57 -14.46
CA ILE A 30 7.10 -9.47 -13.48
C ILE A 30 6.55 -9.68 -12.07
N LEU A 31 5.47 -8.98 -11.71
CA LEU A 31 4.84 -9.09 -10.38
C LEU A 31 4.25 -10.49 -10.15
N THR A 32 3.60 -11.09 -11.15
CA THR A 32 3.13 -12.49 -11.05
C THR A 32 4.29 -13.46 -10.88
N ASN A 33 5.40 -13.29 -11.60
CA ASN A 33 6.57 -14.15 -11.43
C ASN A 33 7.20 -13.99 -10.03
N LEU A 34 7.17 -12.80 -9.45
CA LEU A 34 7.61 -12.57 -8.08
C LEU A 34 6.73 -13.32 -7.07
N VAL A 35 5.42 -13.41 -7.30
CA VAL A 35 4.55 -14.25 -6.47
C VAL A 35 5.02 -15.70 -6.47
N TYR A 36 5.36 -16.26 -7.63
CA TYR A 36 5.88 -17.63 -7.72
C TYR A 36 7.26 -17.85 -7.08
N LEU A 37 7.97 -16.80 -6.66
CA LEU A 37 9.18 -16.95 -5.86
C LEU A 37 8.89 -17.16 -4.37
N PHE A 38 7.71 -16.76 -3.89
CA PHE A 38 7.39 -16.74 -2.46
C PHE A 38 6.18 -17.59 -2.09
N TYR A 39 5.39 -17.97 -3.10
CA TYR A 39 4.18 -18.75 -2.93
C TYR A 39 4.23 -20.00 -3.82
N PRO A 40 4.12 -21.20 -3.22
CA PRO A 40 4.13 -22.43 -3.99
C PRO A 40 2.88 -22.52 -4.88
N GLN A 41 3.08 -23.11 -6.06
CA GLN A 41 2.00 -23.28 -7.03
C GLN A 41 1.24 -24.59 -6.76
N ASN A 42 -0.09 -24.54 -6.86
CA ASN A 42 -0.99 -25.68 -6.72
C ASN A 42 -0.95 -26.39 -5.36
N ILE A 43 -0.41 -25.74 -4.33
CA ILE A 43 -0.43 -26.23 -2.95
C ILE A 43 -1.27 -25.26 -2.13
N CYS A 44 -2.34 -25.75 -1.51
CA CYS A 44 -3.24 -24.94 -0.72
C CYS A 44 -2.69 -24.71 0.70
N ALA A 45 -2.51 -23.45 1.10
CA ALA A 45 -2.00 -23.11 2.43
C ALA A 45 -2.91 -23.60 3.58
N TYR A 46 -4.20 -23.80 3.28
CA TYR A 46 -5.20 -24.25 4.25
C TYR A 46 -5.34 -25.78 4.28
N THR A 47 -5.59 -26.41 3.13
CA THR A 47 -5.87 -27.86 3.07
C THR A 47 -4.61 -28.73 2.98
N GLN A 48 -3.48 -28.17 2.55
CA GLN A 48 -2.19 -28.86 2.37
C GLN A 48 -1.09 -28.17 3.19
N LYS A 49 -1.42 -27.74 4.41
CA LYS A 49 -0.55 -26.91 5.27
C LYS A 49 0.85 -27.49 5.51
N GLU A 50 0.94 -28.80 5.77
CA GLU A 50 2.22 -29.48 6.00
C GLU A 50 3.11 -29.47 4.75
N GLU A 51 2.51 -29.69 3.58
CA GLU A 51 3.22 -29.62 2.29
C GLU A 51 3.62 -28.19 1.95
N TYR A 52 2.73 -27.22 2.22
CA TYR A 52 2.95 -25.81 1.94
C TYR A 52 4.18 -25.26 2.69
N PHE A 53 4.28 -25.53 4.00
CA PHE A 53 5.33 -24.93 4.82
C PHE A 53 6.72 -25.54 4.66
N VAL A 54 6.82 -26.71 4.03
CA VAL A 54 8.12 -27.30 3.70
C VAL A 54 8.66 -26.87 2.34
N THR A 55 7.88 -26.12 1.55
CA THR A 55 8.29 -25.58 0.24
C THR A 55 9.42 -24.56 0.37
N GLU A 56 10.25 -24.48 -0.65
CA GLU A 56 11.37 -23.51 -0.69
C GLU A 56 10.87 -22.08 -0.87
N GLU A 57 9.75 -21.91 -1.56
CA GLU A 57 9.05 -20.64 -1.74
C GLU A 57 8.64 -20.05 -0.39
N TYR A 58 7.96 -20.84 0.45
CA TYR A 58 7.54 -20.38 1.77
C TYR A 58 8.72 -20.13 2.71
N LYS A 59 9.75 -21.01 2.71
CA LYS A 59 10.97 -20.79 3.52
C LYS A 59 11.63 -19.47 3.16
N ARG A 60 11.79 -19.18 1.86
CA ARG A 60 12.34 -17.90 1.36
C ARG A 60 11.50 -16.71 1.81
N LEU A 61 10.18 -16.80 1.71
CA LEU A 61 9.28 -15.75 2.19
C LEU A 61 9.49 -15.48 3.69
N LYS A 62 9.55 -16.55 4.49
CA LYS A 62 9.74 -16.47 5.94
C LYS A 62 11.08 -15.86 6.33
N GLU A 63 12.15 -16.25 5.65
CA GLU A 63 13.48 -15.66 5.87
C GLU A 63 13.47 -14.14 5.65
N ILE A 64 12.83 -13.66 4.57
CA ILE A 64 12.70 -12.23 4.31
C ILE A 64 11.92 -11.54 5.43
N ILE A 65 10.76 -12.08 5.83
CA ILE A 65 9.95 -11.52 6.91
C ILE A 65 10.76 -11.39 8.20
N VAL A 66 11.52 -12.42 8.56
CA VAL A 66 12.36 -12.43 9.77
C VAL A 66 13.48 -11.38 9.67
N ASP A 67 14.12 -11.23 8.51
CA ASP A 67 15.14 -10.19 8.32
C ASP A 67 14.57 -8.77 8.49
N PHE A 68 13.31 -8.58 8.06
CA PHE A 68 12.56 -7.34 8.22
C PHE A 68 11.91 -7.18 9.60
N ASP A 69 12.06 -8.14 10.51
CA ASP A 69 11.73 -8.00 11.94
C ASP A 69 12.99 -7.75 12.80
N SER A 70 14.05 -7.22 12.19
CA SER A 70 15.30 -6.89 12.89
C SER A 70 15.30 -5.49 13.52
N GLU A 71 16.29 -5.23 14.40
CA GLU A 71 16.54 -3.89 14.95
C GLU A 71 16.77 -2.83 13.86
N LYS A 72 17.43 -3.20 12.75
CA LYS A 72 17.61 -2.32 11.59
C LYS A 72 16.27 -1.91 10.98
N SER A 73 15.31 -2.84 10.94
CA SER A 73 13.96 -2.57 10.47
C SER A 73 13.21 -1.64 11.41
N GLN A 74 13.36 -1.80 12.73
CA GLN A 74 12.81 -0.84 13.71
C GLN A 74 13.33 0.58 13.45
N ILE A 75 14.63 0.76 13.26
CA ILE A 75 15.23 2.06 12.92
C ILE A 75 14.61 2.63 11.62
N PHE A 76 14.42 1.79 10.61
CA PHE A 76 13.80 2.19 9.35
C PHE A 76 12.34 2.65 9.55
N ARG A 77 11.53 1.88 10.28
CA ARG A 77 10.13 2.23 10.62
C ARG A 77 10.05 3.53 11.42
N THR A 78 10.92 3.72 12.40
CA THR A 78 11.02 4.99 13.14
C THR A 78 11.37 6.14 12.22
N SER A 79 12.31 5.96 11.28
CA SER A 79 12.65 7.00 10.29
C SER A 79 11.47 7.42 9.39
N ILE A 80 10.58 6.47 9.07
CA ILE A 80 9.32 6.73 8.37
C ILE A 80 8.40 7.59 9.23
N ILE A 81 8.13 7.19 10.47
CA ILE A 81 7.30 7.97 11.39
C ILE A 81 7.86 9.38 11.60
N ASP A 82 9.16 9.49 11.85
CA ASP A 82 9.85 10.77 12.04
C ASP A 82 9.78 11.69 10.81
N SER A 83 9.68 11.11 9.60
CA SER A 83 9.50 11.89 8.38
C SER A 83 8.17 12.64 8.35
N PHE A 84 7.15 12.11 9.02
CA PHE A 84 5.85 12.76 9.21
C PHE A 84 5.83 13.69 10.43
N GLY A 85 6.80 13.59 11.34
CA GLY A 85 6.83 14.29 12.63
C GLY A 85 6.81 15.82 12.56
N LYS A 86 7.21 16.40 11.41
CA LYS A 86 7.16 17.87 11.18
C LYS A 86 5.75 18.38 10.89
N ASP A 87 4.86 17.49 10.47
CA ASP A 87 3.48 17.83 10.13
C ASP A 87 2.58 17.71 11.36
N ILE A 88 1.70 18.69 11.58
CA ILE A 88 0.85 18.72 12.78
C ILE A 88 -0.13 17.56 12.86
N THR A 89 -0.52 16.99 11.72
CA THR A 89 -1.50 15.91 11.61
C THR A 89 -0.81 14.58 11.34
N LEU A 90 0.10 14.55 10.36
CA LEU A 90 0.75 13.30 9.96
C LEU A 90 1.70 12.76 11.04
N LYS A 91 2.20 13.60 11.97
CA LYS A 91 3.00 13.14 13.12
C LYS A 91 2.30 12.08 13.99
N ASN A 92 0.97 11.95 13.88
CA ASN A 92 0.17 11.01 14.66
C ASN A 92 0.04 9.63 14.01
N PHE A 93 0.78 9.36 12.92
CA PHE A 93 0.89 8.02 12.37
C PHE A 93 1.39 7.04 13.44
N LYS A 94 0.76 5.88 13.49
CA LYS A 94 1.15 4.77 14.37
C LYS A 94 1.66 3.62 13.52
N ASP A 95 2.78 3.05 13.93
CA ASP A 95 3.26 1.77 13.40
C ASP A 95 2.42 0.63 13.98
N LEU A 96 1.80 -0.14 13.09
CA LEU A 96 0.99 -1.32 13.35
C LEU A 96 1.47 -2.52 12.52
N SER A 97 2.75 -2.54 12.14
CA SER A 97 3.33 -3.67 11.41
C SER A 97 3.33 -4.93 12.28
N LEU A 98 2.85 -6.07 11.74
CA LEU A 98 2.65 -7.33 12.48
C LEU A 98 3.51 -8.47 11.92
N PHE A 99 4.83 -8.33 11.97
CA PHE A 99 5.74 -9.38 11.48
C PHE A 99 5.65 -10.69 12.27
N ASP A 100 5.29 -10.63 13.55
CA ASP A 100 4.96 -11.81 14.38
C ASP A 100 3.83 -12.67 13.78
N TRP A 101 2.98 -12.06 12.96
CA TRP A 101 1.88 -12.71 12.25
C TRP A 101 2.23 -13.01 10.78
N GLU A 102 3.52 -13.00 10.45
CA GLU A 102 4.05 -13.21 9.11
C GLU A 102 3.50 -12.19 8.07
N ASP A 103 3.23 -10.96 8.52
CA ASP A 103 2.84 -9.88 7.61
C ASP A 103 3.99 -9.51 6.66
N ARG A 104 3.65 -9.09 5.44
CA ARG A 104 4.61 -8.79 4.35
C ARG A 104 4.73 -7.30 4.09
N CYS A 105 4.19 -6.50 5.00
CA CYS A 105 4.14 -5.06 4.88
C CYS A 105 4.53 -4.39 6.19
N PHE A 106 5.22 -3.26 6.08
CA PHE A 106 5.10 -2.24 7.11
C PHE A 106 3.72 -1.60 7.02
N THR A 107 3.02 -1.52 8.15
CA THR A 107 1.67 -0.99 8.22
C THR A 107 1.64 0.24 9.12
N PHE A 108 1.24 1.39 8.58
CA PHE A 108 1.12 2.63 9.34
C PHE A 108 -0.29 3.20 9.23
N ASN A 109 -0.90 3.51 10.38
CA ASN A 109 -2.27 4.03 10.41
C ASN A 109 -2.35 5.44 10.99
N LEU A 110 -3.22 6.25 10.40
CA LEU A 110 -3.59 7.58 10.86
C LEU A 110 -5.10 7.72 10.84
N ASN A 111 -5.67 8.10 11.99
CA ASN A 111 -7.08 8.38 12.13
C ASN A 111 -7.35 9.88 11.99
N ILE A 112 -8.33 10.25 11.17
CA ILE A 112 -8.69 11.63 10.85
C ILE A 112 -10.20 11.77 10.89
N ILE A 113 -10.70 12.84 11.48
CA ILE A 113 -12.13 13.17 11.43
C ILE A 113 -12.35 14.24 10.36
N GLU A 114 -13.19 14.01 9.37
CA GLU A 114 -13.53 15.00 8.34
C GLU A 114 -15.04 14.94 8.05
N ASN A 115 -15.72 16.09 8.15
CA ASN A 115 -17.16 16.24 7.94
C ASN A 115 -18.03 15.33 8.85
N GLY A 116 -17.63 15.19 10.10
CA GLY A 116 -18.29 14.39 11.12
C GLY A 116 -18.03 12.89 10.98
N GLU A 117 -17.12 12.47 10.11
CA GLU A 117 -16.83 11.06 9.83
C GLU A 117 -15.39 10.72 10.19
N LEU A 118 -15.19 9.53 10.78
CA LEU A 118 -13.87 9.00 11.06
C LEU A 118 -13.33 8.31 9.80
N TYR A 119 -12.14 8.70 9.38
CA TYR A 119 -11.37 8.07 8.32
C TYR A 119 -10.09 7.48 8.91
N THR A 120 -9.75 6.27 8.52
CA THR A 120 -8.45 5.66 8.80
C THR A 120 -7.69 5.59 7.49
N ILE A 121 -6.58 6.32 7.41
CA ILE A 121 -5.59 6.20 6.36
C ILE A 121 -4.60 5.11 6.78
N SER A 122 -4.48 4.06 5.98
CA SER A 122 -3.52 2.98 6.16
C SER A 122 -2.50 3.01 5.03
N ILE A 123 -1.23 3.02 5.38
CA ILE A 123 -0.10 2.91 4.47
C ILE A 123 0.47 1.51 4.62
N TYR A 124 0.54 0.77 3.53
CA TYR A 124 1.19 -0.52 3.44
C TYR A 124 2.45 -0.38 2.59
N LEU A 125 3.62 -0.64 3.14
CA LEU A 125 4.88 -0.68 2.40
C LEU A 125 5.34 -2.13 2.31
N SER A 126 5.40 -2.70 1.11
CA SER A 126 5.80 -4.11 0.95
C SER A 126 7.27 -4.31 1.31
N VAL A 127 7.58 -5.39 2.04
CA VAL A 127 8.96 -5.79 2.32
C VAL A 127 9.57 -6.66 1.21
N LEU A 128 8.73 -7.19 0.32
CA LEU A 128 9.15 -8.05 -0.79
C LEU A 128 9.64 -7.25 -1.99
N ILE A 129 8.98 -6.11 -2.24
CA ILE A 129 9.26 -5.21 -3.35
C ILE A 129 9.01 -3.77 -2.89
N PRO A 130 9.72 -2.76 -3.43
CA PRO A 130 9.59 -1.37 -3.02
C PRO A 130 8.31 -0.73 -3.58
N TYR A 131 7.16 -1.33 -3.29
CA TYR A 131 5.84 -0.85 -3.63
C TYR A 131 5.02 -0.53 -2.39
N TYR A 132 4.19 0.51 -2.50
CA TYR A 132 3.28 0.90 -1.44
C TYR A 132 1.83 0.97 -1.90
N LEU A 133 0.92 0.80 -0.95
CA LEU A 133 -0.50 1.02 -1.11
C LEU A 133 -1.01 1.94 0.00
N ILE A 134 -1.82 2.92 -0.37
CA ILE A 134 -2.59 3.72 0.60
C ILE A 134 -4.03 3.30 0.49
N ASN A 135 -4.61 2.88 1.60
CA ASN A 135 -6.01 2.58 1.74
C ASN A 135 -6.67 3.61 2.65
N VAL A 136 -7.90 3.99 2.33
CA VAL A 136 -8.71 4.88 3.17
C VAL A 136 -9.98 4.15 3.50
N GLN A 137 -10.21 3.91 4.78
CA GLN A 137 -11.43 3.30 5.28
C GLN A 137 -12.23 4.31 6.07
N LYS A 138 -13.53 4.35 5.81
CA LYS A 138 -14.48 5.11 6.62
C LYS A 138 -14.91 4.25 7.81
N GLY A 139 -14.61 4.73 9.01
CA GLY A 139 -15.02 4.12 10.27
C GLY A 139 -16.37 4.65 10.75
N MET A 140 -17.07 3.83 11.54
CA MET A 140 -18.29 4.24 12.22
C MET A 140 -17.94 4.97 13.52
N ILE A 141 -17.84 6.29 13.44
CA ILE A 141 -17.51 7.16 14.58
C ILE A 141 -18.62 7.17 15.66
N GLU A 142 -19.88 6.98 15.24
CA GLU A 142 -21.07 7.01 16.11
C GLU A 142 -21.11 5.87 17.14
N LEU A 143 -20.31 4.80 16.93
CA LEU A 143 -20.15 3.72 17.91
C LEU A 143 -19.31 4.13 19.13
N TRP A 144 -18.50 5.18 18.98
CA TRP A 144 -17.47 5.55 19.95
C TRP A 144 -17.66 6.96 20.52
N PHE A 145 -18.36 7.84 19.81
CA PHE A 145 -18.52 9.25 20.17
C PHE A 145 -19.94 9.74 19.93
N SER A 146 -20.44 10.60 20.82
CA SER A 146 -21.67 11.34 20.59
C SER A 146 -21.47 12.46 19.55
N LYS A 147 -22.56 12.92 18.92
CA LYS A 147 -22.49 14.02 17.93
C LYS A 147 -21.80 15.28 18.48
N SER A 148 -22.05 15.64 19.74
CA SER A 148 -21.42 16.81 20.37
C SER A 148 -19.91 16.65 20.54
N GLN A 149 -19.44 15.43 20.83
CA GLN A 149 -18.01 15.13 20.94
C GLN A 149 -17.32 15.17 19.57
N ILE A 150 -18.01 14.72 18.52
CA ILE A 150 -17.50 14.79 17.15
C ILE A 150 -17.34 16.26 16.72
N GLU A 151 -18.35 17.09 16.97
CA GLU A 151 -18.27 18.52 16.66
C GLU A 151 -17.16 19.25 17.44
N GLU A 152 -16.89 18.85 18.68
CA GLU A 152 -15.79 19.39 19.48
C GLU A 152 -14.43 18.99 18.88
N LEU A 153 -14.26 17.71 18.52
CA LEU A 153 -13.05 17.21 17.86
C LEU A 153 -12.82 17.88 16.49
N GLU A 154 -13.89 18.20 15.76
CA GLU A 154 -13.78 18.96 14.51
C GLU A 154 -13.41 20.43 14.74
N LYS A 155 -13.93 21.07 15.80
CA LYS A 155 -13.57 22.46 16.15
C LYS A 155 -12.14 22.58 16.65
N GLU A 156 -11.64 21.57 17.33
CA GLU A 156 -10.24 21.49 17.80
C GLU A 156 -9.27 21.11 16.66
N LYS A 157 -9.80 20.69 15.50
CA LYS A 157 -9.00 20.24 14.37
C LYS A 157 -8.17 21.40 13.82
N ARG A 158 -6.85 21.29 13.97
CA ARG A 158 -5.88 22.23 13.40
C ARG A 158 -5.55 21.94 11.93
N GLU A 159 -6.06 20.83 11.41
CA GLU A 159 -5.85 20.43 10.02
C GLU A 159 -6.82 21.14 9.10
N THR A 160 -6.27 21.85 8.11
CA THR A 160 -7.02 22.64 7.13
C THR A 160 -7.09 21.96 5.76
N ARG A 161 -6.20 20.99 5.50
CA ARG A 161 -6.19 20.22 4.26
C ARG A 161 -7.31 19.20 4.25
N LYS A 162 -7.85 18.97 3.05
CA LYS A 162 -8.75 17.85 2.78
C LYS A 162 -7.99 16.53 2.79
N LEU A 163 -8.71 15.43 2.98
CA LEU A 163 -8.14 14.08 2.93
C LEU A 163 -7.27 13.83 1.69
N THR A 164 -7.72 14.27 0.51
CA THR A 164 -6.96 14.13 -0.74
C THR A 164 -5.61 14.85 -0.71
N GLY A 165 -5.53 16.00 -0.04
CA GLY A 165 -4.27 16.73 0.13
C GLY A 165 -3.30 16.00 1.05
N LEU A 166 -3.81 15.43 2.14
CA LEU A 166 -3.00 14.61 3.06
C LEU A 166 -2.44 13.37 2.37
N ILE A 167 -3.23 12.71 1.53
CA ILE A 167 -2.76 11.57 0.73
C ILE A 167 -1.61 11.99 -0.18
N LEU A 168 -1.72 13.11 -0.90
CA LEU A 168 -0.64 13.60 -1.77
C LEU A 168 0.65 13.91 -1.01
N ASP A 169 0.53 14.49 0.19
CA ASP A 169 1.70 14.76 1.04
C ASP A 169 2.36 13.45 1.49
N ILE A 170 1.57 12.45 1.88
CA ILE A 170 2.05 11.11 2.23
C ILE A 170 2.76 10.45 1.05
N GLU A 171 2.14 10.44 -0.13
CA GLU A 171 2.72 9.88 -1.37
C GLU A 171 4.06 10.54 -1.68
N THR A 172 4.13 11.87 -1.60
CA THR A 172 5.35 12.64 -1.85
C THR A 172 6.48 12.25 -0.90
N ILE A 173 6.18 12.06 0.39
CA ILE A 173 7.16 11.64 1.39
C ILE A 173 7.66 10.22 1.10
N ILE A 174 6.74 9.29 0.84
CA ILE A 174 7.06 7.88 0.58
C ILE A 174 7.91 7.73 -0.69
N GLU A 175 7.51 8.37 -1.78
CA GLU A 175 8.17 8.24 -3.08
C GLU A 175 9.53 8.95 -3.11
N ASN A 176 9.62 10.17 -2.58
CA ASN A 176 10.86 10.95 -2.69
C ASN A 176 11.91 10.56 -1.64
N LYS A 177 11.48 10.25 -0.41
CA LYS A 177 12.41 9.97 0.70
C LYS A 177 12.76 8.49 0.79
N PHE A 178 11.78 7.61 0.55
CA PHE A 178 11.95 6.16 0.73
C PHE A 178 11.99 5.38 -0.58
N LEU A 179 11.79 6.04 -1.73
CA LEU A 179 11.94 5.46 -3.08
C LEU A 179 10.99 4.30 -3.37
N TYR A 180 9.88 4.22 -2.62
CA TYR A 180 8.81 3.29 -2.91
C TYR A 180 7.99 3.80 -4.10
N LYS A 181 7.37 2.88 -4.85
CA LYS A 181 6.47 3.20 -5.96
C LYS A 181 5.04 2.82 -5.63
N LYS A 182 4.08 3.59 -6.12
CA LYS A 182 2.66 3.26 -5.91
C LYS A 182 2.31 1.96 -6.61
N PHE A 183 1.64 1.05 -5.90
CA PHE A 183 1.20 -0.21 -6.48
C PHE A 183 0.10 0.01 -7.54
N PRO A 184 0.15 -0.68 -8.69
CA PRO A 184 -0.87 -0.54 -9.71
C PRO A 184 -2.24 -0.98 -9.19
N LYS A 185 -3.22 -0.06 -9.21
CA LYS A 185 -4.55 -0.31 -8.61
C LYS A 185 -5.31 -1.43 -9.30
N GLU A 186 -5.06 -1.59 -10.60
CA GLU A 186 -5.66 -2.62 -11.44
C GLU A 186 -5.30 -4.03 -10.97
N LEU A 187 -4.17 -4.17 -10.27
CA LEU A 187 -3.64 -5.45 -9.78
C LEU A 187 -4.09 -5.79 -8.36
N CYS A 188 -4.63 -4.82 -7.60
CA CYS A 188 -4.98 -5.04 -6.19
C CYS A 188 -6.02 -6.14 -5.95
N ASN A 189 -6.87 -6.43 -6.94
CA ASN A 189 -7.97 -7.38 -6.83
C ASN A 189 -7.82 -8.59 -7.77
N ILE A 190 -6.62 -8.81 -8.32
CA ILE A 190 -6.38 -9.96 -9.20
C ILE A 190 -6.15 -11.21 -8.37
N ILE A 191 -6.91 -12.25 -8.67
CA ILE A 191 -6.72 -13.58 -8.11
C ILE A 191 -5.72 -14.33 -9.00
N ILE A 192 -4.66 -14.87 -8.38
CA ILE A 192 -3.71 -15.75 -9.05
C ILE A 192 -4.19 -17.20 -8.84
N PRO A 193 -4.74 -17.87 -9.87
CA PRO A 193 -5.61 -19.04 -9.67
C PRO A 193 -4.90 -20.28 -9.12
N ASN A 194 -3.59 -20.38 -9.30
CA ASN A 194 -2.77 -21.50 -8.84
C ASN A 194 -1.98 -21.18 -7.57
N VAL A 195 -2.25 -20.05 -6.92
CA VAL A 195 -1.59 -19.64 -5.68
C VAL A 195 -2.64 -19.56 -4.59
N SER A 196 -2.33 -20.19 -3.46
CA SER A 196 -3.10 -20.07 -2.24
C SER A 196 -2.26 -19.31 -1.21
N PHE A 197 -2.92 -18.41 -0.48
CA PHE A 197 -2.33 -17.67 0.61
C PHE A 197 -3.37 -17.56 1.74
N GLN A 198 -2.90 -17.43 2.99
CA GLN A 198 -3.66 -17.39 4.24
C GLN A 198 -5.07 -16.79 4.12
N ASP A 199 -6.06 -17.52 4.65
CA ASP A 199 -7.31 -16.98 5.22
C ASP A 199 -7.25 -17.14 6.74
#